data_AF-A0A914LK58-F1
#
_entry.id   AF-A0A914LK58-F1
#
_cell.length_a   1.000
_cell.length_b   1.000
_cell.length_c   1.000
_cell.angle_alpha   90.00
_cell.angle_beta   90.00
_cell.angle_gamma   90.00
#
_symmetry.space_group_name_H-M   'P 1'
#
loop_
_entity.id
_entity.type
_entity.pdbx_description
1 polymer ?
#
loop_
_entity_poly.entity_id
_entity_poly.type
_entity_poly.pdbx_seq_one_letter_code
_entity_poly.pdbx_strand_id
1 'polypeptide(L)'
;MFKLLIIICLIIQTHSWTWNDYPSPRGITYWKCGVTKPTYVCDPDGMLTDQQREEIVELVEDFKEKTKRLNALYQCWRDGLRLVVALAKNKIGPDTVTSNITNLCHNDRSWTLLDITDCKTNMLGIELNTDGFRYCYQIPVVMTLNEDEFRKLNNNERTNLKDKDYFDALKGYIENFLMLYIHRLSIFDNDASISEIQQSLDQQNKILVETTKKLSEIERNKIKLSEMRQSFDQINKTLVETKRKLSEMRQSFDQGNKTLSELQTAIEENKIQLLEMKQFLSSSQIIYGKNTTTPTKFSPSSHQLSNNLLGIISIIFCLIIGLVLLFLICQFRQFKNYLNQRNASKTETQLMTPIQPVEIVEKRRENEENEEATKALLNL
;
A
#
# COMPACT_ATOMS: atom_id res chain seq x y z
N MET A 1 -33.17 28.56 84.35
CA MET A 1 -32.66 27.39 83.58
C MET A 1 -33.27 27.28 82.18
N PHE A 2 -34.58 27.41 81.98
CA PHE A 2 -35.20 27.27 80.63
C PHE A 2 -34.67 28.24 79.55
N LYS A 3 -34.36 29.49 79.92
CA LYS A 3 -33.75 30.47 78.99
C LYS A 3 -32.30 30.14 78.59
N LEU A 4 -31.55 29.40 79.42
CA LEU A 4 -30.18 28.97 79.11
C LEU A 4 -30.20 27.82 78.10
N LEU A 5 -31.18 26.91 78.21
CA LEU A 5 -31.39 25.79 77.28
C LEU A 5 -31.82 26.26 75.88
N ILE A 6 -32.64 27.32 75.78
CA ILE A 6 -33.03 27.92 74.49
C ILE A 6 -31.83 28.59 73.81
N ILE A 7 -30.94 29.25 74.57
CA ILE A 7 -29.73 29.87 74.02
C ILE A 7 -28.71 28.80 73.58
N ILE A 8 -28.57 27.70 74.32
CA ILE A 8 -27.69 26.58 73.93
C ILE A 8 -28.23 25.87 72.68
N CYS A 9 -29.56 25.73 72.52
CA CYS A 9 -30.15 25.19 71.28
C CYS A 9 -30.07 26.14 70.07
N LEU A 10 -30.00 27.46 70.28
CA LEU A 10 -29.85 28.44 69.18
C LEU A 10 -28.39 28.58 68.69
N ILE A 11 -27.41 28.10 69.47
CA ILE A 11 -26.00 27.99 69.07
C ILE A 11 -25.72 26.58 68.53
N ILE A 12 -26.69 25.94 67.87
CA ILE A 12 -26.36 24.96 66.85
C ILE A 12 -25.97 25.78 65.63
N GLN A 13 -24.78 26.37 65.68
CA GLN A 13 -24.18 27.02 64.52
C GLN A 13 -24.07 25.93 63.45
N THR A 14 -24.80 26.11 62.36
CA THR A 14 -24.58 25.33 61.14
C THR A 14 -23.17 25.66 60.67
N HIS A 15 -22.21 24.84 61.07
CA HIS A 15 -20.85 24.98 60.61
C HIS A 15 -20.87 24.90 59.08
N SER A 16 -20.31 25.91 58.43
CA SER A 16 -20.13 25.91 56.99
C SER A 16 -18.67 25.62 56.74
N TRP A 17 -18.42 24.60 55.92
CA TRP A 17 -17.08 24.19 55.60
C TRP A 17 -16.51 25.07 54.49
N THR A 18 -15.27 25.46 54.63
CA THR A 18 -14.44 26.00 53.56
C THR A 18 -13.47 24.92 53.07
N TRP A 19 -12.88 25.11 51.90
CA TRP A 19 -11.84 24.19 51.42
C TRP A 19 -10.59 24.16 52.32
N ASN A 20 -10.39 25.17 53.17
CA ASN A 20 -9.22 25.26 54.04
C ASN A 20 -9.38 24.51 55.37
N ASP A 21 -10.61 24.28 55.83
CA ASP A 21 -10.95 23.64 57.10
C ASP A 21 -11.76 22.34 56.95
N TYR A 22 -12.22 22.00 55.74
CA TYR A 22 -12.83 20.71 55.45
C TYR A 22 -11.82 19.57 55.68
N PRO A 23 -12.17 18.54 56.50
CA PRO A 23 -11.23 17.53 56.92
C PRO A 23 -10.77 16.65 55.75
N SER A 24 -9.54 16.14 55.83
CA SER A 24 -9.00 15.22 54.84
C SER A 24 -9.31 13.76 55.19
N PRO A 25 -9.89 12.96 54.27
CA PRO A 25 -10.17 11.55 54.52
C PRO A 25 -8.92 10.66 54.41
N ARG A 26 -7.77 11.19 53.96
CA ARG A 26 -6.48 10.46 53.90
C ARG A 26 -5.41 10.98 54.87
N GLY A 27 -5.58 12.19 55.40
CA GLY A 27 -4.62 12.79 56.32
C GLY A 27 -4.74 12.26 57.75
N ILE A 28 -3.94 12.82 58.67
CA ILE A 28 -3.98 12.49 60.12
C ILE A 28 -5.34 12.78 60.79
N THR A 29 -6.21 13.51 60.10
CA THR A 29 -7.54 13.89 60.57
C THR A 29 -8.67 13.06 59.96
N TYR A 30 -8.39 11.91 59.32
CA TYR A 30 -9.41 11.10 58.65
C TYR A 30 -10.60 10.74 59.56
N TRP A 31 -10.37 10.58 60.87
CA TRP A 31 -11.44 10.30 61.84
C TRP A 31 -12.51 11.39 61.90
N LYS A 32 -12.18 12.65 61.54
CA LYS A 32 -13.16 13.76 61.45
C LYS A 32 -14.16 13.57 60.31
N CYS A 33 -13.81 12.73 59.33
CA CYS A 33 -14.68 12.35 58.22
C CYS A 33 -15.66 11.23 58.57
N GLY A 34 -15.73 10.79 59.85
CA GLY A 34 -16.59 9.69 60.30
C GLY A 34 -16.19 8.31 59.77
N VAL A 35 -14.95 8.14 59.31
CA VAL A 35 -14.41 6.89 58.76
C VAL A 35 -13.37 6.29 59.70
N THR A 36 -13.27 4.96 59.73
CA THR A 36 -12.37 4.22 60.64
C THR A 36 -10.94 4.08 60.12
N LYS A 37 -10.74 4.24 58.80
CA LYS A 37 -9.46 4.13 58.11
C LYS A 37 -9.32 5.22 57.04
N PRO A 38 -8.09 5.58 56.63
CA PRO A 38 -7.88 6.47 55.50
C PRO A 38 -8.59 5.99 54.23
N THR A 39 -9.34 6.86 53.57
CA THR A 39 -10.18 6.56 52.39
C THR A 39 -10.35 7.80 51.51
N TYR A 40 -11.19 7.72 50.48
CA TYR A 40 -11.53 8.80 49.56
C TYR A 40 -12.91 9.42 49.81
N VAL A 41 -13.57 9.03 50.89
CA VAL A 41 -14.91 9.50 51.29
C VAL A 41 -14.79 10.31 52.57
N CYS A 42 -15.39 11.51 52.60
CA CYS A 42 -15.49 12.31 53.80
C CYS A 42 -16.92 12.80 54.05
N ASP A 43 -17.47 12.56 55.24
CA ASP A 43 -18.78 13.06 55.65
C ASP A 43 -18.73 13.56 57.12
N PRO A 44 -18.12 14.72 57.39
CA PRO A 44 -17.97 15.23 58.75
C PRO A 44 -19.30 15.68 59.39
N ASP A 45 -20.35 15.89 58.59
CA ASP A 45 -21.65 16.35 59.08
C ASP A 45 -22.62 15.20 59.41
N GLY A 46 -22.22 13.96 59.16
CA GLY A 46 -23.02 12.76 59.42
C GLY A 46 -24.27 12.68 58.55
N MET A 47 -24.16 13.03 57.27
CA MET A 47 -25.24 12.85 56.29
C MET A 47 -25.57 11.38 56.05
N LEU A 48 -24.59 10.49 56.25
CA LEU A 48 -24.73 9.04 56.16
C LEU A 48 -24.55 8.38 57.53
N THR A 49 -25.27 7.29 57.76
CA THR A 49 -24.96 6.36 58.87
C THR A 49 -23.59 5.71 58.68
N ASP A 50 -23.00 5.19 59.76
CA ASP A 50 -21.69 4.51 59.68
C ASP A 50 -21.69 3.34 58.70
N GLN A 51 -22.79 2.57 58.65
CA GLN A 51 -22.95 1.45 57.73
C GLN A 51 -23.02 1.93 56.27
N GLN A 52 -23.86 2.92 55.98
CA GLN A 52 -23.98 3.50 54.64
C GLN A 52 -22.65 4.08 54.15
N ARG A 53 -21.91 4.72 55.05
CA ARG A 53 -20.60 5.30 54.76
C ARG A 53 -19.58 4.23 54.39
N GLU A 54 -19.51 3.11 55.12
CA GLU A 54 -18.62 2.00 54.75
C GLU A 54 -19.01 1.41 53.39
N GLU A 55 -20.31 1.29 53.08
CA GLU A 55 -20.76 0.82 51.76
C GLU A 55 -20.34 1.78 50.63
N ILE A 56 -20.43 3.10 50.84
CA ILE A 56 -19.91 4.07 49.88
C ILE A 56 -18.38 3.99 49.75
N VAL A 57 -17.65 3.72 50.84
CA VAL A 57 -16.20 3.49 50.78
C VAL A 57 -15.86 2.28 49.92
N GLU A 58 -16.57 1.16 50.10
CA GLU A 58 -16.40 -0.04 49.27
C GLU A 58 -16.74 0.25 47.81
N LEU A 59 -17.83 0.97 47.54
CA LEU A 59 -18.24 1.36 46.20
C LEU A 59 -17.19 2.23 45.50
N VAL A 60 -16.57 3.16 46.21
CA VAL A 60 -15.51 4.03 45.67
C VAL A 60 -14.23 3.25 45.33
N GLU A 61 -13.86 2.26 46.15
CA GLU A 61 -12.71 1.40 45.85
C GLU A 61 -13.01 0.44 44.68
N ASP A 62 -14.21 -0.16 44.65
CA ASP A 62 -14.66 -1.01 43.54
C ASP A 62 -14.76 -0.23 42.23
N PHE A 63 -15.21 1.03 42.28
CA PHE A 63 -15.21 1.95 41.14
C PHE A 63 -13.81 2.07 40.51
N LYS A 64 -12.78 2.26 41.34
CA LYS A 64 -11.40 2.35 40.85
C LYS A 64 -10.97 1.04 40.19
N GLU A 65 -11.26 -0.11 40.81
CA GLU A 65 -10.92 -1.42 40.23
C GLU A 65 -11.63 -1.68 38.90
N LYS A 66 -12.94 -1.38 38.81
CA LYS A 66 -13.75 -1.55 37.59
C LYS A 66 -13.34 -0.63 36.45
N THR A 67 -12.69 0.49 36.75
CA THR A 67 -12.20 1.45 35.76
C THR A 67 -10.73 1.22 35.38
N LYS A 68 -10.06 0.19 35.93
CA LYS A 68 -8.70 -0.20 35.52
C LYS A 68 -8.66 -0.70 34.10
N ARG A 69 -7.56 -0.37 33.41
CA ARG A 69 -7.29 -0.83 32.04
C ARG A 69 -5.92 -1.47 31.95
N LEU A 70 -5.82 -2.78 32.15
CA LEU A 70 -4.53 -3.49 32.20
C LEU A 70 -3.66 -3.25 30.95
N ASN A 71 -4.30 -3.08 29.78
CA ASN A 71 -3.63 -2.90 28.48
C ASN A 71 -3.52 -1.42 28.04
N ALA A 72 -3.89 -0.46 28.88
CA ALA A 72 -3.80 0.94 28.50
C ALA A 72 -2.33 1.38 28.35
N LEU A 73 -2.07 2.24 27.36
CA LEU A 73 -0.73 2.78 27.08
C LEU A 73 -0.17 3.57 28.28
N TYR A 74 -1.00 4.41 28.89
CA TYR A 74 -0.61 5.25 30.03
C TYR A 74 -0.79 4.52 31.36
N GLN A 75 0.23 4.57 32.24
CA GLN A 75 0.19 3.93 33.58
C GLN A 75 -1.03 4.37 34.39
N CYS A 76 -1.42 5.64 34.29
CA CYS A 76 -2.53 6.19 35.06
C CYS A 76 -3.89 5.57 34.71
N TRP A 77 -4.05 5.06 33.49
CA TRP A 77 -5.27 4.35 33.09
C TRP A 77 -5.24 2.89 33.54
N ARG A 78 -4.05 2.31 33.71
CA ARG A 78 -3.90 0.96 34.29
C ARG A 78 -4.33 0.94 35.76
N ASP A 79 -4.11 2.04 36.47
CA ASP A 79 -4.42 2.17 37.90
C ASP A 79 -5.91 2.41 38.20
N GLY A 80 -6.71 2.77 37.17
CA GLY A 80 -8.13 3.08 37.30
C GLY A 80 -8.42 4.54 37.65
N LEU A 81 -9.68 4.95 37.49
CA LEU A 81 -10.15 6.29 37.82
C LEU A 81 -10.39 6.36 39.33
N ARG A 82 -9.72 7.32 40.00
CA ARG A 82 -9.93 7.55 41.43
C ARG A 82 -11.17 8.41 41.63
N LEU A 83 -12.13 7.91 42.38
CA LEU A 83 -13.29 8.67 42.78
C LEU A 83 -13.09 9.23 44.20
N VAL A 84 -13.40 10.50 44.37
CA VAL A 84 -13.27 11.23 45.64
C VAL A 84 -14.62 11.82 46.00
N VAL A 85 -15.08 11.59 47.22
CA VAL A 85 -16.43 11.98 47.65
C VAL A 85 -16.36 12.86 48.90
N ALA A 86 -16.94 14.06 48.81
CA ALA A 86 -17.11 15.00 49.91
C ALA A 86 -18.60 15.21 50.18
N LEU A 87 -19.03 14.98 51.42
CA LEU A 87 -20.40 15.24 51.86
C LEU A 87 -20.42 16.34 52.92
N ALA A 88 -21.33 17.28 52.79
CA ALA A 88 -21.53 18.33 53.78
C ALA A 88 -22.96 18.83 53.72
N LYS A 89 -23.57 19.20 54.85
CA LYS A 89 -24.92 19.75 54.87
C LYS A 89 -25.00 21.02 54.03
N ASN A 90 -24.00 21.88 54.18
CA ASN A 90 -23.88 23.10 53.40
C ASN A 90 -22.79 22.96 52.32
N LYS A 91 -22.92 23.74 51.26
CA LYS A 91 -21.92 23.88 50.21
C LYS A 91 -20.51 24.14 50.78
N ILE A 92 -19.51 23.42 50.27
CA ILE A 92 -18.11 23.58 50.71
C ILE A 92 -17.44 24.73 49.94
N GLY A 93 -16.95 25.73 50.66
CA GLY A 93 -16.29 26.91 50.10
C GLY A 93 -17.25 27.88 49.38
N PRO A 94 -16.70 28.94 48.76
CA PRO A 94 -17.51 29.96 48.11
C PRO A 94 -18.25 29.45 46.88
N ASP A 95 -19.32 30.16 46.51
CA ASP A 95 -20.00 29.96 45.24
C ASP A 95 -19.04 30.21 44.07
N THR A 96 -18.77 29.16 43.31
CA THR A 96 -18.16 29.26 41.98
C THR A 96 -19.19 29.80 40.98
N VAL A 97 -18.71 30.41 39.87
CA VAL A 97 -19.55 31.03 38.83
C VAL A 97 -20.57 30.05 38.22
N THR A 98 -20.26 28.75 38.24
CA THR A 98 -21.14 27.66 37.79
C THR A 98 -21.57 26.82 38.99
N SER A 99 -22.87 26.75 39.26
CA SER A 99 -23.45 26.10 40.46
C SER A 99 -23.04 24.63 40.66
N ASN A 100 -22.69 23.93 39.57
CA ASN A 100 -22.47 22.48 39.57
C ASN A 100 -20.98 22.08 39.63
N ILE A 101 -20.05 23.03 39.66
CA ILE A 101 -18.60 22.74 39.72
C ILE A 101 -18.09 22.96 41.14
N THR A 102 -17.32 21.99 41.64
CA THR A 102 -16.64 22.06 42.93
C THR A 102 -15.13 22.25 42.77
N ASN A 103 -14.47 22.84 43.79
CA ASN A 103 -13.01 22.99 43.80
C ASN A 103 -12.29 21.79 44.43
N LEU A 104 -13.01 20.71 44.73
CA LEU A 104 -12.49 19.49 45.35
C LEU A 104 -11.20 18.97 44.67
N CYS A 105 -11.16 19.00 43.33
CA CYS A 105 -10.02 18.50 42.56
C CYS A 105 -8.82 19.44 42.55
N HIS A 106 -9.03 20.72 42.85
CA HIS A 106 -7.99 21.76 42.81
C HIS A 106 -7.50 22.13 44.21
N ASN A 107 -8.02 21.47 45.25
CA ASN A 107 -7.61 21.76 46.62
C ASN A 107 -6.28 21.07 46.94
N ASP A 108 -5.20 21.86 46.89
CA ASP A 108 -3.81 21.46 47.15
C ASP A 108 -3.56 20.85 48.54
N ARG A 109 -4.51 20.96 49.50
CA ARG A 109 -4.19 20.78 50.92
C ARG A 109 -4.15 19.36 51.48
N SER A 110 -4.51 18.29 50.77
CA SER A 110 -4.34 16.87 51.24
C SER A 110 -5.23 15.84 50.55
N TRP A 111 -6.26 16.27 49.82
CA TRP A 111 -7.15 15.36 49.09
C TRP A 111 -6.46 14.78 47.85
N THR A 112 -5.57 15.56 47.26
CA THR A 112 -4.81 15.28 46.02
C THR A 112 -3.31 15.02 46.23
N LEU A 113 -2.81 15.07 47.47
CA LEU A 113 -1.49 14.52 47.86
C LEU A 113 -1.53 12.97 47.88
N LEU A 114 -2.17 12.43 46.86
CA LEU A 114 -2.09 11.06 46.43
C LEU A 114 -0.65 10.84 45.97
N ASP A 115 -0.06 9.71 46.37
CA ASP A 115 1.30 9.29 46.08
C ASP A 115 1.92 9.97 44.86
N ILE A 116 3.15 10.45 45.03
CA ILE A 116 4.00 11.14 44.03
C ILE A 116 4.12 10.38 42.69
N THR A 117 3.60 9.16 42.59
CA THR A 117 3.26 8.54 41.31
C THR A 117 2.54 9.54 40.39
N ASP A 118 3.04 9.70 39.17
CA ASP A 118 2.74 10.75 38.18
C ASP A 118 1.26 10.87 37.72
N CYS A 119 0.33 10.21 38.40
CA CYS A 119 -1.08 10.11 38.03
C CYS A 119 -2.00 11.05 38.81
N LYS A 120 -1.52 12.26 39.10
CA LYS A 120 -2.35 13.34 39.67
C LYS A 120 -3.55 13.68 38.79
N THR A 121 -3.52 13.31 37.51
CA THR A 121 -4.48 13.69 36.48
C THR A 121 -5.46 12.57 36.12
N ASN A 122 -5.78 11.64 37.03
CA ASN A 122 -6.86 10.68 36.79
C ASN A 122 -7.82 10.56 37.98
N MET A 123 -8.55 11.65 38.25
CA MET A 123 -9.44 11.76 39.40
C MET A 123 -10.79 12.42 39.04
N LEU A 124 -11.85 11.90 39.63
CA LEU A 124 -13.19 12.51 39.66
C LEU A 124 -13.52 12.89 41.10
N GLY A 125 -13.87 14.14 41.33
CA GLY A 125 -14.39 14.60 42.60
C GLY A 125 -15.91 14.79 42.54
N ILE A 126 -16.61 14.23 43.51
CA ILE A 126 -18.04 14.41 43.74
C ILE A 126 -18.20 15.11 45.09
N GLU A 127 -18.96 16.19 45.09
CA GLU A 127 -19.45 16.81 46.29
C GLU A 127 -20.97 16.67 46.35
N LEU A 128 -21.49 16.16 47.47
CA LEU A 128 -22.91 16.11 47.75
C LEU A 128 -23.24 17.02 48.94
N ASN A 129 -24.18 17.93 48.75
CA ASN A 129 -24.77 18.73 49.83
C ASN A 129 -26.29 18.72 49.76
N THR A 130 -26.97 19.47 50.64
CA THR A 130 -28.44 19.52 50.67
C THR A 130 -29.06 20.07 49.39
N ASP A 131 -28.31 20.84 48.60
CA ASP A 131 -28.77 21.44 47.35
C ASP A 131 -28.55 20.51 46.14
N GLY A 132 -27.71 19.47 46.31
CA GLY A 132 -27.48 18.41 45.33
C GLY A 132 -25.99 18.15 45.06
N PHE A 133 -25.72 17.61 43.86
CA PHE A 133 -24.39 17.21 43.43
C PHE A 133 -23.63 18.34 42.73
N ARG A 134 -22.36 18.49 43.10
CA ARG A 134 -21.33 19.21 42.35
C ARG A 134 -20.20 18.26 42.00
N TYR A 135 -19.51 18.54 40.90
CA TYR A 135 -18.43 17.67 40.44
C TYR A 135 -17.21 18.48 40.01
N CYS A 136 -16.09 17.78 39.91
CA CYS A 136 -14.89 18.28 39.27
C CYS A 136 -14.14 17.07 38.69
N TYR A 137 -13.29 17.32 37.72
CA TYR A 137 -12.48 16.25 37.16
C TYR A 137 -11.08 16.77 36.85
N GLN A 138 -10.11 15.90 37.04
CA GLN A 138 -8.78 15.99 36.48
C GLN A 138 -8.58 14.68 35.74
N ILE A 139 -9.19 14.58 34.56
CA ILE A 139 -9.07 13.44 33.64
C ILE A 139 -8.89 13.98 32.21
N PRO A 140 -8.28 13.22 31.30
CA PRO A 140 -8.20 13.62 29.89
C PRO A 140 -9.59 13.96 29.33
N VAL A 141 -9.70 15.07 28.59
CA VAL A 141 -10.97 15.61 28.05
C VAL A 141 -11.79 14.53 27.34
N VAL A 142 -11.14 13.63 26.62
CA VAL A 142 -11.78 12.53 25.88
C VAL A 142 -12.62 11.60 26.76
N MET A 143 -12.26 11.41 28.04
CA MET A 143 -13.00 10.57 29.00
C MET A 143 -13.90 11.37 29.95
N THR A 144 -13.96 12.70 29.80
CA THR A 144 -14.87 13.54 30.58
C THR A 144 -16.30 13.39 30.11
N LEU A 145 -17.23 13.25 31.06
CA LEU A 145 -18.64 13.51 30.76
C LEU A 145 -18.80 15.00 30.46
N ASN A 146 -19.65 15.32 29.50
CA ASN A 146 -20.01 16.71 29.23
C ASN A 146 -21.00 17.23 30.28
N GLU A 147 -21.23 18.54 30.29
CA GLU A 147 -22.09 19.18 31.28
C GLU A 147 -23.53 18.63 31.26
N ASP A 148 -24.07 18.30 30.08
CA ASP A 148 -25.43 17.78 29.94
C ASP A 148 -25.57 16.36 30.50
N GLU A 149 -24.55 15.52 30.38
CA GLU A 149 -24.50 14.19 31.00
C GLU A 149 -24.47 14.29 32.52
N PHE A 150 -23.63 15.17 33.08
CA PHE A 150 -23.65 15.44 34.52
C PHE A 150 -24.99 16.01 34.98
N ARG A 151 -25.62 16.88 34.18
CA ARG A 151 -26.96 17.40 34.45
C ARG A 151 -28.01 16.28 34.47
N LYS A 152 -27.92 15.31 33.55
CA LYS A 152 -28.78 14.11 33.55
C LYS A 152 -28.55 13.25 34.78
N LEU A 153 -27.30 13.00 35.17
CA LEU A 153 -26.98 12.29 36.41
C LEU A 153 -27.59 12.98 37.63
N ASN A 154 -27.41 14.30 37.76
CA ASN A 154 -28.01 15.09 38.84
C ASN A 154 -29.55 14.99 38.84
N ASN A 155 -30.18 14.97 37.66
CA ASN A 155 -31.63 14.90 37.53
C ASN A 155 -32.18 13.51 37.89
N ASN A 156 -31.45 12.43 37.61
CA ASN A 156 -31.87 11.07 37.95
C ASN A 156 -32.04 10.89 39.47
N GLU A 157 -31.18 11.53 40.26
CA GLU A 157 -31.19 11.42 41.72
C GLU A 157 -32.07 12.46 42.42
N ARG A 158 -32.81 13.27 41.65
CA ARG A 158 -33.60 14.39 42.20
C ARG A 158 -34.68 13.94 43.17
N THR A 159 -35.25 12.75 42.99
CA THR A 159 -36.26 12.19 43.91
C THR A 159 -35.61 11.85 45.25
N ASN A 160 -34.54 11.05 45.23
CA ASN A 160 -33.78 10.67 46.43
C ASN A 160 -33.30 11.91 47.21
N LEU A 161 -32.78 12.94 46.50
CA LEU A 161 -32.36 14.20 47.12
C LEU A 161 -33.53 14.97 47.78
N LYS A 162 -34.71 14.99 47.18
CA LYS A 162 -35.91 15.62 47.78
C LYS A 162 -36.38 14.89 49.03
N ASP A 163 -36.30 13.57 49.00
CA ASP A 163 -36.67 12.70 50.12
C ASP A 163 -35.58 12.65 51.21
N LYS A 164 -34.47 13.36 50.99
CA LYS A 164 -33.27 13.40 51.84
C LYS A 164 -32.61 12.03 52.01
N ASP A 165 -32.81 11.14 51.03
CA ASP A 165 -32.11 9.88 50.92
C ASP A 165 -30.76 10.10 50.23
N TYR A 166 -29.81 10.65 50.99
CA TYR A 166 -28.47 10.97 50.48
C TYR A 166 -27.67 9.73 50.11
N PHE A 167 -27.95 8.60 50.76
CA PHE A 167 -27.25 7.35 50.49
C PHE A 167 -27.65 6.79 49.12
N ASP A 168 -28.95 6.61 48.88
CA ASP A 168 -29.42 6.09 47.59
C ASP A 168 -29.14 7.08 46.46
N ALA A 169 -29.25 8.38 46.72
CA ALA A 169 -28.84 9.41 45.76
C ALA A 169 -27.36 9.26 45.35
N LEU A 170 -26.45 9.17 46.33
CA LEU A 170 -25.01 9.10 46.06
C LEU A 170 -24.63 7.77 45.39
N LYS A 171 -25.19 6.66 45.87
CA LYS A 171 -24.95 5.33 45.29
C LYS A 171 -25.40 5.29 43.84
N GLY A 172 -26.65 5.70 43.56
CA GLY A 172 -27.19 5.77 42.21
C GLY A 172 -26.37 6.69 41.30
N TYR A 173 -25.90 7.83 41.82
CA TYR A 173 -25.03 8.74 41.08
C TYR A 173 -23.71 8.07 40.66
N ILE A 174 -23.03 7.38 41.58
CA ILE A 174 -21.74 6.72 41.33
C ILE A 174 -21.92 5.56 40.35
N GLU A 175 -22.94 4.73 40.52
CA GLU A 175 -23.22 3.59 39.64
C GLU A 175 -23.58 4.06 38.22
N ASN A 176 -24.42 5.08 38.09
CA ASN A 176 -24.78 5.65 36.80
C ASN A 176 -23.56 6.30 36.11
N PHE A 177 -22.71 7.01 36.86
CA PHE A 177 -21.46 7.54 36.32
C PHE A 177 -20.55 6.40 35.84
N LEU A 178 -20.36 5.35 36.65
CA LEU A 178 -19.53 4.20 36.30
C LEU A 178 -19.99 3.56 34.99
N MET A 179 -21.30 3.37 34.83
CA MET A 179 -21.88 2.83 33.60
C MET A 179 -21.57 3.70 32.38
N LEU A 180 -21.77 5.02 32.48
CA LEU A 180 -21.45 5.95 31.39
C LEU A 180 -19.94 5.98 31.07
N TYR A 181 -19.12 5.92 32.10
CA TYR A 181 -17.66 5.93 31.97
C TYR A 181 -17.16 4.65 31.29
N ILE A 182 -17.61 3.47 31.72
CA ILE A 182 -17.28 2.18 31.08
C ILE A 182 -17.76 2.16 29.62
N HIS A 183 -18.96 2.69 29.35
CA HIS A 183 -19.47 2.79 27.98
C HIS A 183 -18.60 3.68 27.09
N ARG A 184 -18.11 4.83 27.58
CA ARG A 184 -17.17 5.66 26.83
C ARG A 184 -15.84 4.95 26.61
N LEU A 185 -15.34 4.26 27.64
CA LEU A 185 -14.11 3.47 27.53
C LEU A 185 -14.18 2.39 26.44
N SER A 186 -15.32 1.71 26.29
CA SER A 186 -15.49 0.69 25.26
C SER A 186 -15.52 1.29 23.85
N ILE A 187 -16.10 2.49 23.68
CA ILE A 187 -16.05 3.24 22.42
C ILE A 187 -14.60 3.56 22.05
N PHE A 188 -13.80 4.09 22.99
CA PHE A 188 -12.40 4.44 22.72
C PHE A 188 -11.53 3.24 22.33
N ASP A 189 -11.72 2.08 22.96
CA ASP A 189 -10.96 0.87 22.57
C ASP A 189 -11.38 0.34 21.20
N ASN A 190 -12.65 0.49 20.86
CA ASN A 190 -13.15 0.12 19.54
C ASN A 190 -12.56 1.03 18.46
N ASP A 191 -12.40 2.34 18.72
CA ASP A 191 -11.79 3.27 17.75
C ASP A 191 -10.33 2.93 17.46
N ALA A 192 -9.55 2.57 18.48
CA ALA A 192 -8.17 2.09 18.29
C ALA A 192 -8.14 0.81 17.44
N SER A 193 -9.03 -0.14 17.73
CA SER A 193 -9.16 -1.37 16.95
C SER A 193 -9.58 -1.12 15.50
N ILE A 194 -10.49 -0.16 15.26
CA ILE A 194 -10.93 0.26 13.93
C ILE A 194 -9.75 0.85 13.14
N SER A 195 -8.91 1.67 13.79
CA SER A 195 -7.71 2.24 13.15
C SER A 195 -6.72 1.16 12.71
N GLU A 196 -6.49 0.12 13.53
CA GLU A 196 -5.63 -1.01 13.17
C GLU A 196 -6.21 -1.81 12.00
N ILE A 197 -7.53 -2.04 11.99
CA ILE A 197 -8.23 -2.70 10.89
C ILE A 197 -8.10 -1.90 9.59
N GLN A 198 -8.25 -0.58 9.64
CA GLN A 198 -8.08 0.30 8.48
C GLN A 198 -6.66 0.24 7.93
N GLN A 199 -5.64 0.27 8.79
CA GLN A 199 -4.24 0.15 8.36
C GLN A 199 -3.96 -1.21 7.69
N SER A 200 -4.50 -2.29 8.24
CA SER A 200 -4.41 -3.63 7.64
C SER A 200 -5.10 -3.70 6.27
N LEU A 201 -6.29 -3.09 6.14
CA LEU A 201 -7.03 -3.02 4.88
C LEU A 201 -6.28 -2.23 3.80
N ASP A 202 -5.66 -1.10 4.16
CA ASP A 202 -4.84 -0.31 3.24
C ASP A 202 -3.62 -1.10 2.74
N GLN A 203 -2.99 -1.87 3.63
CA GLN A 203 -1.89 -2.75 3.24
C GLN A 203 -2.36 -3.86 2.28
N GLN A 204 -3.52 -4.46 2.51
CA GLN A 204 -4.10 -5.44 1.60
C GLN A 204 -4.45 -4.83 0.22
N ASN A 205 -5.02 -3.62 0.20
CA ASN A 205 -5.32 -2.90 -1.05
C ASN A 205 -4.05 -2.61 -1.85
N LYS A 206 -2.96 -2.22 -1.19
CA LYS A 206 -1.66 -2.02 -1.86
C LYS A 206 -1.15 -3.31 -2.52
N ILE A 207 -1.26 -4.44 -1.83
CA ILE A 207 -0.88 -5.76 -2.37
C ILE A 207 -1.77 -6.15 -3.57
N LEU A 208 -3.07 -5.87 -3.49
CA LEU A 208 -4.02 -6.15 -4.56
C LEU A 208 -3.68 -5.35 -5.82
N VAL A 209 -3.38 -4.06 -5.70
CA VAL A 209 -2.98 -3.20 -6.83
C VAL A 209 -1.70 -3.72 -7.49
N GLU A 210 -0.69 -4.11 -6.71
CA GLU A 210 0.56 -4.67 -7.24
C GLU A 210 0.32 -6.00 -7.98
N THR A 211 -0.55 -6.84 -7.43
CA THR A 211 -0.93 -8.13 -8.03
C THR A 211 -1.66 -7.92 -9.36
N THR A 212 -2.61 -6.99 -9.42
CA THR A 212 -3.32 -6.62 -10.64
C THR A 212 -2.37 -6.09 -11.71
N LYS A 213 -1.37 -5.29 -11.32
CA LYS A 213 -0.33 -4.82 -12.25
C LYS A 213 0.48 -5.99 -12.83
N LYS A 214 0.91 -6.94 -12.00
CA LYS A 214 1.63 -8.15 -12.46
C LYS A 214 0.77 -9.00 -13.41
N LEU A 215 -0.53 -9.13 -13.13
CA LEU A 215 -1.45 -9.86 -14.00
C LEU A 215 -1.56 -9.21 -15.38
N SER A 216 -1.69 -7.88 -15.45
CA SER A 216 -1.72 -7.16 -16.74
C SER A 216 -0.43 -7.35 -17.56
N GLU A 217 0.72 -7.49 -16.90
CA GLU A 217 1.99 -7.77 -17.56
C GLU A 217 2.05 -9.19 -18.12
N ILE A 218 1.55 -10.18 -17.37
CA ILE A 218 1.43 -11.56 -17.84
C ILE A 218 0.52 -11.63 -19.08
N GLU A 219 -0.60 -10.91 -19.09
CA GLU A 219 -1.50 -10.86 -20.25
C GLU A 219 -0.82 -10.26 -21.49
N ARG A 220 -0.07 -9.16 -21.34
CA ARG A 220 0.73 -8.60 -22.44
C ARG A 220 1.77 -9.59 -22.96
N ASN A 221 2.45 -10.32 -22.06
CA ASN A 221 3.44 -11.33 -22.44
C ASN A 221 2.79 -12.52 -23.16
N LYS A 222 1.57 -12.91 -22.78
CA LYS A 222 0.79 -13.95 -23.47
C LYS A 222 0.48 -13.54 -24.92
N ILE A 223 0.14 -12.28 -25.17
CA ILE A 223 -0.09 -11.75 -26.53
C ILE A 223 1.20 -11.82 -27.35
N LYS A 224 2.33 -11.33 -26.81
CA LYS A 224 3.65 -11.41 -27.49
C LYS A 224 4.05 -12.84 -27.84
N LEU A 225 3.80 -13.79 -26.92
CA LEU A 225 4.04 -15.22 -27.17
C LEU A 225 3.20 -15.75 -28.33
N SER A 226 1.96 -15.29 -28.48
CA SER A 226 1.10 -15.68 -29.60
C SER A 226 1.59 -15.13 -30.94
N GLU A 227 2.10 -13.90 -30.99
CA GLU A 227 2.70 -13.30 -32.19
C GLU A 227 3.99 -14.02 -32.60
N MET A 228 4.84 -14.37 -31.63
CA MET A 228 6.05 -15.16 -31.90
C MET A 228 5.72 -16.55 -32.47
N ARG A 229 4.66 -17.21 -31.98
CA ARG A 229 4.20 -18.48 -32.55
C ARG A 229 3.75 -18.33 -34.01
N GLN A 230 2.98 -17.29 -34.33
CA GLN A 230 2.58 -17.01 -35.71
C GLN A 230 3.78 -16.74 -36.63
N SER A 231 4.78 -16.00 -36.15
CA SER A 231 6.02 -15.76 -36.89
C SER A 231 6.79 -17.07 -37.15
N PHE A 232 6.86 -17.95 -36.15
CA PHE A 232 7.49 -19.26 -36.30
C PHE A 232 6.77 -20.14 -37.34
N ASP A 233 5.44 -20.13 -37.35
CA ASP A 233 4.64 -20.85 -38.35
C ASP A 233 4.91 -20.34 -39.78
N GLN A 234 5.06 -19.02 -39.95
CA GLN A 234 5.43 -18.42 -41.24
C GLN A 234 6.85 -18.80 -41.69
N ILE A 235 7.81 -18.82 -40.77
CA ILE A 235 9.17 -19.29 -41.04
C ILE A 235 9.14 -20.75 -41.48
N ASN A 236 8.38 -21.60 -40.78
CA ASN A 236 8.28 -23.01 -41.11
C ASN A 236 7.65 -23.24 -42.50
N LYS A 237 6.58 -22.50 -42.85
CA LYS A 237 6.02 -22.52 -44.21
C LYS A 237 7.04 -22.12 -45.27
N THR A 238 7.80 -21.06 -45.01
CA THR A 238 8.85 -20.57 -45.92
C THR A 238 9.98 -21.60 -46.09
N LEU A 239 10.36 -22.28 -45.00
CA LEU A 239 11.37 -23.33 -45.02
C LEU A 239 10.92 -24.53 -45.85
N VAL A 240 9.67 -24.98 -45.68
CA VAL A 240 9.08 -26.07 -46.47
C VAL A 240 9.09 -25.72 -47.96
N GLU A 241 8.69 -24.49 -48.31
CA GLU A 241 8.69 -24.00 -49.68
C GLU A 241 10.11 -23.90 -50.27
N THR A 242 11.08 -23.44 -49.48
CA THR A 242 12.50 -23.41 -49.89
C THR A 242 13.04 -24.81 -50.14
N LYS A 243 12.70 -25.77 -49.28
CA LYS A 243 13.07 -27.18 -49.43
C LYS A 243 12.48 -27.78 -50.72
N ARG A 244 11.22 -27.44 -51.04
CA ARG A 244 10.57 -27.84 -52.29
C ARG A 244 11.33 -27.30 -53.50
N LYS A 245 11.62 -26.00 -53.54
CA LYS A 245 12.38 -25.37 -54.64
C LYS A 245 13.78 -25.94 -54.80
N LEU A 246 14.48 -26.25 -53.70
CA LEU A 246 15.79 -26.92 -53.76
C LEU A 246 15.69 -28.32 -54.35
N SER A 247 14.62 -29.05 -54.07
CA SER A 247 14.37 -30.36 -54.69
C SER A 247 14.16 -30.25 -56.19
N GLU A 248 13.41 -29.25 -56.66
CA GLU A 248 13.16 -29.00 -58.09
C GLU A 248 14.44 -28.57 -58.83
N MET A 249 15.26 -27.73 -58.18
CA MET A 249 16.56 -27.33 -58.71
C MET A 249 17.50 -28.51 -58.84
N ARG A 250 17.51 -29.42 -57.86
CA ARG A 250 18.30 -30.66 -57.91
C ARG A 250 17.88 -31.55 -59.07
N GLN A 251 16.57 -31.75 -59.27
CA GLN A 251 16.05 -32.51 -60.41
C GLN A 251 16.45 -31.88 -61.76
N SER A 252 16.37 -30.55 -61.86
CA SER A 252 16.79 -29.83 -63.07
C SER A 252 18.29 -29.98 -63.34
N PHE A 253 19.11 -29.96 -62.29
CA PHE A 253 20.55 -30.20 -62.38
C PHE A 253 20.87 -31.63 -62.83
N ASP A 254 20.18 -32.63 -62.27
CA ASP A 254 20.33 -34.04 -62.66
C ASP A 254 19.95 -34.24 -64.14
N GLN A 255 18.90 -33.56 -64.63
CA GLN A 255 18.51 -33.56 -66.03
C GLN A 255 19.57 -32.88 -66.93
N GLY A 256 20.12 -31.75 -66.49
CA GLY A 256 21.20 -31.06 -67.20
C GLY A 256 22.45 -31.94 -67.35
N ASN A 257 22.82 -32.67 -66.30
CA ASN A 257 23.93 -33.63 -66.34
C ASN A 257 23.67 -34.78 -67.32
N LYS A 258 22.42 -35.27 -67.40
CA LYS A 258 22.04 -36.29 -68.37
C LYS A 258 22.22 -35.79 -69.81
N THR A 259 21.71 -34.61 -70.12
CA THR A 259 21.87 -34.01 -71.46
C THR A 259 23.35 -33.76 -71.79
N LEU A 260 24.16 -33.33 -70.82
CA LEU A 260 25.60 -33.18 -71.02
C LEU A 260 26.27 -34.51 -71.35
N SER A 261 25.90 -35.61 -70.67
CA SER A 261 26.39 -36.95 -70.97
C SER A 261 25.99 -37.41 -72.38
N GLU A 262 24.76 -37.13 -72.81
CA GLU A 262 24.29 -37.45 -74.17
C GLU A 262 25.07 -36.68 -75.24
N LEU A 263 25.34 -35.39 -75.02
CA LEU A 263 26.16 -34.58 -75.91
C LEU A 263 27.61 -35.08 -75.99
N GLN A 264 28.19 -35.51 -74.86
CA GLN A 264 29.53 -36.12 -74.85
C GLN A 264 29.58 -37.37 -75.72
N THR A 265 28.57 -38.25 -75.62
CA THR A 265 28.44 -39.43 -76.48
C THR A 265 28.35 -39.06 -77.95
N ALA A 266 27.50 -38.09 -78.32
CA ALA A 266 27.34 -37.64 -79.70
C ALA A 266 28.62 -37.00 -80.28
N ILE A 267 29.39 -36.30 -79.45
CA ILE A 267 30.70 -35.75 -79.85
C ILE A 267 31.68 -36.88 -80.19
N GLU A 268 31.74 -37.93 -79.36
CA GLU A 268 32.62 -39.09 -79.64
C GLU A 268 32.15 -39.86 -80.89
N GLU A 269 30.84 -40.01 -81.11
CA GLU A 269 30.30 -40.61 -82.35
C GLU A 269 30.69 -39.80 -83.59
N ASN A 270 30.50 -38.48 -83.58
CA ASN A 270 30.90 -37.61 -84.68
C ASN A 270 32.41 -37.66 -84.95
N LYS A 271 33.22 -37.78 -83.90
CA LYS A 271 34.67 -37.93 -84.00
C LYS A 271 35.05 -39.25 -84.68
N ILE A 272 34.34 -40.33 -84.40
CA ILE A 272 34.50 -41.62 -85.10
C ILE A 272 34.15 -41.47 -86.59
N GLN A 273 32.99 -40.90 -86.92
CA GLN A 273 32.58 -40.67 -88.32
C GLN A 273 33.58 -39.82 -89.10
N LEU A 274 34.15 -38.79 -88.45
CA LEU A 274 35.16 -37.94 -89.07
C LEU A 274 36.46 -38.71 -89.36
N LEU A 275 36.85 -39.65 -88.49
CA LEU A 275 38.00 -40.53 -88.72
C LEU A 275 37.75 -41.45 -89.92
N GLU A 276 36.55 -42.02 -90.04
CA GLU A 276 36.14 -42.84 -91.18
C GLU A 276 36.16 -42.05 -92.50
N MET A 277 35.61 -40.83 -92.51
CA MET A 277 35.67 -39.94 -93.69
C MET A 277 37.11 -39.62 -94.08
N LYS A 278 37.99 -39.32 -93.11
CA LYS A 278 39.41 -39.08 -93.39
C LYS A 278 40.08 -40.29 -94.03
N GLN A 279 39.74 -41.49 -93.55
CA GLN A 279 40.26 -42.75 -94.11
C GLN A 279 39.73 -42.99 -95.53
N PHE A 280 38.46 -42.69 -95.79
CA PHE A 280 37.85 -42.77 -97.12
C PHE A 280 38.50 -41.79 -98.12
N LEU A 281 38.73 -40.54 -97.70
CA LEU A 281 39.42 -39.53 -98.53
C LEU A 281 40.87 -39.92 -98.81
N SER A 282 41.56 -40.50 -97.84
CA SER A 282 42.92 -41.04 -98.04
C SER A 282 42.93 -42.18 -99.06
N SER A 283 41.87 -43.01 -99.07
CA SER A 283 41.71 -44.10 -100.04
C SER A 283 41.37 -43.60 -101.46
N SER A 284 40.61 -42.52 -101.60
CA SER A 284 40.20 -41.97 -102.90
C SER A 284 41.28 -41.14 -103.61
N GLN A 285 42.33 -40.69 -102.91
CA GLN A 285 43.53 -40.11 -103.53
C GLN A 285 44.35 -41.09 -104.39
N ILE A 286 44.03 -42.40 -104.39
CA ILE A 286 44.70 -43.41 -105.22
C ILE A 286 44.09 -43.50 -106.63
N ILE A 287 42.88 -42.95 -106.87
CA ILE A 287 42.13 -43.08 -108.13
C ILE A 287 41.86 -41.70 -108.76
N TYR A 288 42.86 -40.85 -108.93
CA TYR A 288 42.90 -39.85 -110.01
C TYR A 288 44.34 -39.36 -110.13
N GLY A 289 45.03 -39.89 -111.15
CA GLY A 289 46.40 -39.55 -111.46
C GLY A 289 46.56 -38.12 -111.98
N LYS A 290 47.57 -37.44 -111.43
CA LYS A 290 48.61 -36.69 -112.14
C LYS A 290 48.13 -35.81 -113.31
N ASN A 291 47.96 -34.50 -113.07
CA ASN A 291 48.37 -33.47 -114.03
C ASN A 291 48.71 -32.15 -113.32
N THR A 292 49.84 -31.61 -113.75
CA THR A 292 50.55 -30.42 -113.25
C THR A 292 49.97 -29.12 -113.78
N THR A 293 49.81 -28.08 -112.93
CA THR A 293 50.09 -26.66 -113.24
C THR A 293 49.97 -25.75 -112.01
N THR A 294 51.04 -25.03 -111.67
CA THR A 294 51.09 -23.76 -110.90
C THR A 294 50.45 -22.62 -111.71
N PRO A 295 49.87 -21.52 -111.16
CA PRO A 295 50.28 -20.72 -109.98
C PRO A 295 49.11 -20.50 -108.99
N THR A 296 49.23 -19.93 -107.78
CA THR A 296 49.36 -18.49 -107.48
C THR A 296 49.32 -18.32 -105.94
N LYS A 297 50.09 -17.37 -105.40
CA LYS A 297 50.02 -16.90 -104.00
C LYS A 297 48.57 -16.61 -103.58
N PHE A 298 48.08 -17.25 -102.52
CA PHE A 298 47.06 -16.70 -101.63
C PHE A 298 47.29 -17.21 -100.20
N SER A 299 47.58 -16.27 -99.30
CA SER A 299 47.60 -16.44 -97.85
C SER A 299 46.16 -16.54 -97.34
N PRO A 300 45.85 -17.47 -96.42
CA PRO A 300 45.07 -17.06 -95.26
C PRO A 300 45.57 -17.72 -93.96
N SER A 301 46.14 -16.88 -93.10
CA SER A 301 45.87 -16.81 -91.66
C SER A 301 45.36 -18.08 -90.96
N SER A 302 46.29 -18.96 -90.58
CA SER A 302 46.07 -20.06 -89.63
C SER A 302 46.11 -19.62 -88.16
N HIS A 303 45.80 -18.36 -87.86
CA HIS A 303 45.67 -17.82 -86.51
C HIS A 303 44.37 -17.01 -86.41
N GLN A 304 43.21 -17.67 -86.44
CA GLN A 304 41.95 -16.98 -86.06
C GLN A 304 40.86 -17.90 -85.48
N LEU A 305 40.90 -19.22 -85.71
CA LEU A 305 39.95 -20.12 -85.05
C LEU A 305 40.31 -20.47 -83.59
N SER A 306 41.59 -20.48 -83.20
CA SER A 306 41.96 -20.63 -81.77
C SER A 306 41.70 -19.34 -80.98
N ASN A 307 41.88 -18.17 -81.60
CA ASN A 307 41.68 -16.88 -80.94
C ASN A 307 40.18 -16.54 -80.79
N ASN A 308 39.32 -16.95 -81.72
CA ASN A 308 37.87 -16.79 -81.56
C ASN A 308 37.30 -17.77 -80.52
N LEU A 309 37.81 -19.00 -80.43
CA LEU A 309 37.37 -19.95 -79.39
C LEU A 309 37.90 -19.55 -78.00
N LEU A 310 39.18 -19.15 -77.87
CA LEU A 310 39.69 -18.56 -76.62
C LEU A 310 38.96 -17.26 -76.27
N GLY A 311 38.60 -16.45 -77.26
CA GLY A 311 37.83 -15.22 -77.07
C GLY A 311 36.42 -15.51 -76.54
N ILE A 312 35.71 -16.49 -77.10
CA ILE A 312 34.39 -16.90 -76.63
C ILE A 312 34.48 -17.52 -75.22
N ILE A 313 35.46 -18.39 -74.95
CA ILE A 313 35.68 -18.96 -73.61
C ILE A 313 36.03 -17.86 -72.60
N SER A 314 36.85 -16.88 -72.98
CA SER A 314 37.18 -15.73 -72.12
C SER A 314 35.95 -14.86 -71.84
N ILE A 315 35.10 -14.61 -72.84
CA ILE A 315 33.84 -13.86 -72.66
C ILE A 315 32.87 -14.61 -71.73
N ILE A 316 32.72 -15.93 -71.91
CA ILE A 316 31.87 -16.75 -71.04
C ILE A 316 32.43 -16.78 -69.61
N PHE A 317 33.74 -16.92 -69.44
CA PHE A 317 34.39 -16.90 -68.12
C PHE A 317 34.24 -15.54 -67.43
N CYS A 318 34.39 -14.43 -68.18
CA CYS A 318 34.14 -13.08 -67.67
C CYS A 318 32.66 -12.86 -67.29
N LEU A 319 31.71 -13.41 -68.06
CA LEU A 319 30.28 -13.34 -67.71
C LEU A 319 29.96 -14.16 -66.45
N ILE A 320 30.55 -15.34 -66.29
CA ILE A 320 30.37 -16.17 -65.09
C ILE A 320 30.96 -15.46 -63.87
N ILE A 321 32.20 -14.95 -63.97
CA ILE A 321 32.82 -14.16 -62.89
C ILE A 321 31.98 -12.92 -62.57
N GLY A 322 31.48 -12.22 -63.60
CA GLY A 322 30.60 -11.07 -63.44
C GLY A 322 29.32 -11.42 -62.68
N LEU A 323 28.66 -12.53 -63.02
CA LEU A 323 27.46 -13.01 -62.34
C LEU A 323 27.74 -13.44 -60.89
N VAL A 324 28.88 -14.11 -60.64
CA VAL A 324 29.30 -14.49 -59.28
C VAL A 324 29.60 -13.25 -58.44
N LEU A 325 30.30 -12.26 -58.98
CA LEU A 325 30.54 -10.98 -58.31
C LEU A 325 29.24 -10.22 -58.06
N LEU A 326 28.33 -10.18 -59.03
CA LEU A 326 27.02 -9.54 -58.87
C LEU A 326 26.21 -10.22 -57.75
N PHE A 327 26.23 -11.56 -57.69
CA PHE A 327 25.60 -12.34 -56.64
C PHE A 327 26.22 -12.04 -55.27
N LEU A 328 27.55 -12.03 -55.17
CA LEU A 328 28.25 -11.68 -53.92
C LEU A 328 27.98 -10.25 -53.47
N ILE A 329 27.94 -9.28 -54.39
CA ILE A 329 27.56 -7.89 -54.10
C ILE A 329 26.12 -7.82 -53.59
N CYS A 330 25.21 -8.60 -54.16
CA CYS A 330 23.81 -8.65 -53.74
C CYS A 330 23.69 -9.24 -52.31
N GLN A 331 24.40 -10.33 -52.02
CA GLN A 331 24.48 -10.94 -50.68
C GLN A 331 25.07 -9.96 -49.66
N PHE A 332 26.14 -9.25 -50.02
CA PHE A 332 26.77 -8.27 -49.13
C PHE A 332 25.84 -7.08 -48.83
N ARG A 333 25.03 -6.66 -49.82
CA ARG A 333 24.02 -5.60 -49.65
C ARG A 333 22.90 -6.03 -48.71
N GLN A 334 22.41 -7.27 -48.83
CA GLN A 334 21.43 -7.83 -47.89
C GLN A 334 22.00 -7.92 -46.46
N PHE A 335 23.23 -8.38 -46.31
CA PHE A 335 23.89 -8.44 -45.01
C PHE A 335 24.08 -7.06 -44.36
N LYS A 336 24.45 -6.04 -45.15
CA LYS A 336 24.56 -4.65 -44.67
C LYS A 336 23.20 -4.10 -44.19
N ASN A 337 22.12 -4.39 -44.90
CA ASN A 337 20.77 -3.98 -44.49
C ASN A 337 20.34 -4.65 -43.18
N TYR A 338 20.66 -5.94 -43.00
CA TYR A 338 20.40 -6.65 -41.75
C TYR A 338 21.15 -6.04 -40.55
N LEU A 339 22.42 -5.69 -40.72
CA LEU A 339 23.20 -5.04 -39.65
C LEU A 339 22.65 -3.66 -39.27
N ASN A 340 22.20 -2.88 -40.25
CA ASN A 340 21.59 -1.58 -39.99
C ASN A 340 20.28 -1.69 -39.19
N GLN A 341 19.41 -2.67 -39.50
CA GLN A 341 18.19 -2.90 -38.73
C GLN A 341 18.47 -3.31 -37.28
N ARG A 342 19.49 -4.16 -37.06
CA ARG A 342 19.88 -4.58 -35.71
C ARG A 342 20.40 -3.43 -34.84
N ASN A 343 21.13 -2.49 -35.44
CA ASN A 343 21.65 -1.32 -34.72
C ASN A 343 20.56 -0.27 -34.43
N ALA A 344 19.58 -0.10 -35.33
CA ALA A 344 18.42 0.77 -35.09
C ALA A 344 17.59 0.27 -33.90
N SER A 345 17.31 -1.04 -33.82
CA SER A 345 16.53 -1.65 -32.74
C SER A 345 17.19 -1.50 -31.34
N LYS A 346 18.52 -1.44 -31.26
CA LYS A 346 19.22 -1.23 -29.98
C LYS A 346 19.18 0.21 -29.47
N THR A 347 18.94 1.18 -30.34
CA THR A 347 18.96 2.60 -29.97
C THR A 347 17.60 3.06 -29.45
N GLU A 348 16.52 2.37 -29.83
CA GLU A 348 15.14 2.71 -29.45
C GLU A 348 14.74 2.20 -28.05
N THR A 349 15.59 1.39 -27.39
CA THR A 349 15.33 0.88 -26.03
C THR A 349 15.85 1.79 -24.91
N GLN A 350 16.46 2.95 -25.22
CA GLN A 350 17.00 3.88 -24.20
C GLN A 350 16.28 5.23 -24.09
N LEU A 351 15.19 5.46 -24.84
CA LEU A 351 14.44 6.72 -24.78
C LEU A 351 12.93 6.52 -24.60
N MET A 352 12.54 5.79 -23.56
CA MET A 352 11.21 5.92 -22.97
C MET A 352 11.34 6.44 -21.55
N THR A 353 11.25 7.76 -21.42
CA THR A 353 10.98 8.45 -20.16
C THR A 353 9.65 7.95 -19.56
N PRO A 354 9.59 7.66 -18.25
CA PRO A 354 8.40 7.12 -17.64
C PRO A 354 7.32 8.20 -17.56
N ILE A 355 6.20 7.96 -18.25
CA ILE A 355 4.95 8.71 -18.09
C ILE A 355 4.43 8.41 -16.67
N GLN A 356 4.35 9.45 -15.84
CA GLN A 356 3.75 9.33 -14.52
C GLN A 356 2.23 9.13 -14.64
N PRO A 357 1.64 8.23 -13.84
CA PRO A 357 0.20 8.00 -13.86
C PRO A 357 -0.57 9.22 -13.33
N VAL A 358 -1.58 9.62 -14.11
CA VAL A 358 -2.48 10.78 -13.89
C VAL A 358 -3.24 10.71 -12.56
N GLU A 359 -3.29 9.54 -11.92
CA GLU A 359 -4.01 9.27 -10.67
C GLU A 359 -3.38 9.92 -9.41
N ILE A 360 -2.14 10.44 -9.50
CA ILE A 360 -1.46 11.12 -8.38
C ILE A 360 -1.74 12.64 -8.35
N VAL A 361 -2.18 13.23 -9.47
CA VAL A 361 -2.43 14.68 -9.56
C VAL A 361 -3.75 15.07 -8.89
N GLU A 362 -4.77 14.21 -8.98
CA GLU A 362 -6.09 14.49 -8.42
C GLU A 362 -6.09 14.42 -6.87
N LYS A 363 -5.35 13.47 -6.30
CA LYS A 363 -5.23 13.31 -4.85
C LYS A 363 -4.37 14.39 -4.16
N ARG A 364 -3.49 15.06 -4.90
CA ARG A 364 -2.72 16.22 -4.38
C ARG A 364 -3.58 17.48 -4.33
N ARG A 365 -4.53 17.63 -5.27
CA ARG A 365 -5.45 18.77 -5.32
C ARG A 365 -6.49 18.76 -4.18
N GLU A 366 -7.00 17.59 -3.82
CA GLU A 366 -7.91 17.44 -2.65
C GLU A 366 -7.22 17.72 -1.30
N ASN A 367 -5.92 17.43 -1.19
CA ASN A 367 -5.16 17.72 0.03
C ASN A 367 -4.83 19.21 0.19
N GLU A 368 -4.62 19.94 -0.91
CA GLU A 368 -4.37 21.39 -0.87
C GLU A 368 -5.66 22.18 -0.53
N GLU A 369 -6.83 21.77 -1.03
CA GLU A 369 -8.11 22.41 -0.69
C GLU A 369 -8.51 22.20 0.78
N ASN A 370 -8.21 21.02 1.35
CA ASN A 370 -8.47 20.75 2.78
C ASN A 370 -7.52 21.52 3.72
N GLU A 371 -6.27 21.75 3.33
CA GLU A 371 -5.32 22.53 4.14
C GLU A 371 -5.70 24.02 4.17
N GLU A 372 -6.22 24.55 3.07
CA GLU A 372 -6.67 25.94 2.96
C GLU A 372 -7.97 26.19 3.74
N ALA A 373 -8.92 25.25 3.72
CA ALA A 373 -10.13 25.29 4.54
C ALA A 373 -9.82 25.25 6.05
N THR A 374 -8.81 24.47 6.45
CA THR A 374 -8.38 24.36 7.85
C THR A 374 -7.71 25.65 8.35
N LYS A 375 -6.93 26.33 7.49
CA LYS A 375 -6.32 27.64 7.80
C LYS A 375 -7.36 28.76 7.90
N ALA A 376 -8.46 28.69 7.16
CA ALA A 376 -9.56 29.66 7.25
C ALA A 376 -10.33 29.55 8.57
N LEU A 377 -10.55 28.32 9.06
CA LEU A 377 -11.25 28.06 10.34
C LEU A 377 -10.43 28.46 11.57
N LEU A 378 -9.10 28.43 11.50
CA LEU A 378 -8.21 28.84 12.58
C LEU A 378 -8.07 30.38 12.72
N ASN A 379 -8.57 31.15 11.77
CA ASN A 379 -8.52 32.62 11.76
C ASN A 379 -9.87 33.28 12.10
N LEU A 380 -10.88 32.50 12.48
CA LEU A 380 -12.15 32.93 13.08
C LEU A 380 -12.14 32.61 14.57
#